data_AF-A0A1D2X7Z2-F1
#
_entry.id   AF-A0A1D2X7Z2-F1
#
_cell.length_a   1.000
_cell.length_b   1.000
_cell.length_c   1.000
_cell.angle_alpha   90.00
_cell.angle_beta   90.00
_cell.angle_gamma   90.00
#
_symmetry.space_group_name_H-M   'P 1'
#
loop_
_entity.id
_entity.type
_entity.pdbx_description
1 polymer ?
#
loop_
_entity_poly.entity_id
_entity_poly.type
_entity_poly.pdbx_seq_one_letter_code
_entity_poly.pdbx_strand_id
1 'polypeptide(L)'
;MVDNPTSDIPPGWKGGFAESNPAFAYPAPNLTSLPMLDNMANIPLLKRQQKVMWPEFSWETIPGDPGSRCFQMFSPDISRLGYTNTGRIYSIICPQQGACSPSLGCMNVEVTVTGQRGWVDETNRTFAADMTVEGKIWFSPSAHQNPLVKFLWKKFEDNQLPFPFIKKHAIKVTTHKVNAPEQPVFPVHTGESTDFKIPGFATHPQAWAVGNLGVGIGPVAPTDSPEVNRFNELIMDVFNIASGNMLKSGNVLTWNVWFTAPELVDTQEWEDHALKWRESIDADHGSPTGPGTEARFFDGTPFKPAKELLEEELEKVRLLKQIL
;
A
#
# COMPACT_ATOMS: atom_id res chain seq x y z
N MET A 1 29.08 -28.59 -1.69
CA MET A 1 28.98 -28.07 -3.06
C MET A 1 28.06 -26.89 -2.96
N VAL A 2 28.53 -25.71 -3.33
CA VAL A 2 27.75 -24.47 -3.23
C VAL A 2 26.83 -24.46 -4.45
N ASP A 3 25.53 -24.59 -4.24
CA ASP A 3 24.54 -24.47 -5.31
C ASP A 3 24.71 -23.11 -5.98
N ASN A 4 24.96 -23.12 -7.28
CA ASN A 4 25.08 -21.90 -8.07
C ASN A 4 23.71 -21.18 -8.07
N PRO A 5 23.60 -19.96 -7.50
CA PRO A 5 22.32 -19.25 -7.39
C PRO A 5 21.77 -18.73 -8.73
N THR A 6 22.40 -19.07 -9.86
CA THR A 6 22.01 -18.66 -11.22
C THR A 6 20.91 -19.52 -11.84
N SER A 7 20.50 -20.65 -11.24
CA SER A 7 19.44 -21.49 -11.83
C SER A 7 18.08 -20.80 -11.88
N ASP A 8 17.84 -19.83 -11.02
CA ASP A 8 16.52 -19.22 -10.82
C ASP A 8 16.36 -17.90 -11.57
N ILE A 9 17.42 -17.41 -12.23
CA ILE A 9 17.35 -16.20 -13.06
C ILE A 9 17.01 -16.62 -14.51
N PRO A 10 15.88 -16.16 -15.08
CA PRO A 10 15.54 -16.45 -16.46
C PRO A 10 16.61 -15.95 -17.44
N PRO A 11 16.85 -16.66 -18.55
CA PRO A 11 17.79 -16.21 -19.58
C PRO A 11 17.53 -14.78 -20.06
N GLY A 12 18.59 -14.12 -20.57
CA GLY A 12 18.50 -12.79 -21.15
C GLY A 12 18.70 -11.61 -20.18
N TRP A 13 19.01 -11.89 -18.91
CA TRP A 13 19.50 -10.87 -17.98
C TRP A 13 20.81 -10.25 -18.51
N LYS A 14 20.87 -8.91 -18.53
CA LYS A 14 22.06 -8.14 -18.91
C LYS A 14 22.68 -7.41 -17.72
N GLY A 15 21.85 -6.91 -16.80
CA GLY A 15 22.29 -6.06 -15.70
C GLY A 15 22.96 -4.76 -16.16
N GLY A 16 23.75 -4.14 -15.28
CA GLY A 16 24.58 -2.98 -15.60
C GLY A 16 23.91 -1.62 -15.35
N PHE A 17 22.59 -1.57 -15.11
CA PHE A 17 21.91 -0.28 -14.91
C PHE A 17 22.26 0.34 -13.55
N ALA A 18 22.42 -0.46 -12.49
CA ALA A 18 22.84 0.03 -11.18
C ALA A 18 24.23 0.68 -11.23
N GLU A 19 25.12 0.12 -12.05
CA GLU A 19 26.50 0.57 -12.24
C GLU A 19 26.61 1.74 -13.22
N SER A 20 25.54 2.07 -13.95
CA SER A 20 25.54 3.14 -14.95
C SER A 20 25.74 4.53 -14.35
N ASN A 21 25.53 4.69 -13.05
CA ASN A 21 25.79 5.92 -12.30
C ASN A 21 26.26 5.58 -10.88
N PRO A 22 27.45 6.03 -10.43
CA PRO A 22 27.95 5.75 -9.08
C PRO A 22 27.03 6.25 -7.97
N ALA A 23 26.18 7.26 -8.23
CA ALA A 23 25.20 7.76 -7.27
C ALA A 23 24.12 6.72 -6.91
N PHE A 24 23.93 5.67 -7.72
CA PHE A 24 22.92 4.63 -7.50
C PHE A 24 23.37 3.56 -6.49
N ALA A 25 24.64 3.55 -6.11
CA ALA A 25 25.20 2.55 -5.23
C ALA A 25 24.67 2.66 -3.79
N TYR A 26 24.53 1.50 -3.14
CA TYR A 26 24.37 1.42 -1.69
C TYR A 26 25.63 1.95 -0.97
N PRO A 27 25.50 2.46 0.27
CA PRO A 27 24.35 2.34 1.19
C PRO A 27 23.24 3.39 1.01
N ALA A 28 23.47 4.44 0.22
CA ALA A 28 22.52 5.55 0.08
C ALA A 28 22.26 5.88 -1.41
N PRO A 29 21.52 5.02 -2.13
CA PRO A 29 21.18 5.26 -3.54
C PRO A 29 20.49 6.62 -3.73
N ASN A 30 21.03 7.45 -4.62
CA ASN A 30 20.44 8.70 -5.04
C ASN A 30 19.96 8.59 -6.49
N LEU A 31 18.65 8.49 -6.66
CA LEU A 31 18.00 8.27 -7.95
C LEU A 31 17.53 9.59 -8.61
N THR A 32 17.91 10.76 -8.07
CA THR A 32 17.41 12.06 -8.53
C THR A 32 17.76 12.41 -9.97
N SER A 33 18.82 11.82 -10.53
CA SER A 33 19.18 11.97 -11.95
C SER A 33 18.22 11.24 -12.89
N LEU A 34 17.34 10.38 -12.37
CA LEU A 34 16.34 9.65 -13.14
C LEU A 34 15.01 10.41 -13.09
N PRO A 35 14.30 10.52 -14.23
CA PRO A 35 12.97 11.12 -14.23
C PRO A 35 12.02 10.26 -13.38
N MET A 36 11.15 10.94 -12.61
CA MET A 36 10.00 10.30 -11.99
C MET A 36 8.95 10.08 -13.08
N LEU A 37 8.75 8.83 -13.48
CA LEU A 37 7.87 8.47 -14.58
C LEU A 37 6.51 8.03 -14.05
N ASP A 38 5.45 8.29 -14.84
CA ASP A 38 4.15 7.69 -14.60
C ASP A 38 4.25 6.15 -14.59
N ASN A 39 3.57 5.54 -13.61
CA ASN A 39 3.71 4.12 -13.30
C ASN A 39 3.12 3.18 -14.38
N MET A 40 2.15 3.66 -15.16
CA MET A 40 1.44 2.88 -16.18
C MET A 40 1.88 3.23 -17.60
N ALA A 41 2.55 4.35 -17.82
CA ALA A 41 2.93 4.81 -19.15
C ALA A 41 3.96 3.92 -19.88
N ASN A 42 4.67 3.04 -19.15
CA ASN A 42 5.86 2.34 -19.66
C ASN A 42 5.77 0.80 -19.61
N ILE A 43 4.56 0.24 -19.48
CA ILE A 43 4.37 -1.23 -19.45
C ILE A 43 4.99 -1.96 -20.66
N PRO A 44 4.95 -1.45 -21.91
CA PRO A 44 5.59 -2.14 -23.04
C PRO A 44 7.12 -2.28 -22.94
N LEU A 45 7.77 -1.48 -22.09
CA LEU A 45 9.22 -1.53 -21.85
C LEU A 45 9.61 -2.68 -20.91
N LEU A 46 8.65 -3.23 -20.16
CA LEU A 46 8.90 -4.34 -19.26
C LEU A 46 9.40 -5.56 -20.05
N LYS A 47 10.39 -6.23 -19.50
CA LYS A 47 10.91 -7.51 -20.00
C LYS A 47 11.00 -8.55 -18.90
N ARG A 48 11.06 -8.10 -17.65
CA ARG A 48 11.26 -8.91 -16.45
C ARG A 48 10.35 -8.39 -15.35
N GLN A 49 9.93 -9.29 -14.48
CA GLN A 49 9.14 -8.95 -13.31
C GLN A 49 9.56 -9.76 -12.08
N GLN A 50 9.29 -9.21 -10.90
CA GLN A 50 9.29 -9.95 -9.64
C GLN A 50 7.93 -9.78 -8.96
N LYS A 51 7.41 -10.89 -8.44
CA LYS A 51 6.15 -10.92 -7.69
C LYS A 51 6.45 -10.73 -6.21
N VAL A 52 5.58 -10.03 -5.49
CA VAL A 52 5.65 -9.94 -4.02
C VAL A 52 4.67 -10.95 -3.46
N MET A 53 5.19 -12.03 -2.87
CA MET A 53 4.34 -13.08 -2.28
C MET A 53 3.94 -12.76 -0.86
N TRP A 54 4.80 -12.05 -0.13
CA TRP A 54 4.55 -11.70 1.25
C TRP A 54 4.76 -10.20 1.42
N PRO A 55 3.70 -9.40 1.33
CA PRO A 55 3.75 -7.99 1.68
C PRO A 55 3.40 -7.82 3.17
N GLU A 56 4.40 -7.71 4.05
CA GLU A 56 4.16 -7.47 5.48
C GLU A 56 4.12 -5.98 5.78
N PHE A 57 3.03 -5.57 6.40
CA PHE A 57 2.79 -4.22 6.88
C PHE A 57 2.96 -4.16 8.38
N SER A 58 3.41 -3.00 8.86
CA SER A 58 3.37 -2.68 10.27
C SER A 58 3.16 -1.20 10.52
N TRP A 59 2.46 -0.89 11.60
CA TRP A 59 2.21 0.46 12.07
C TRP A 59 1.97 0.44 13.57
N GLU A 60 2.12 1.59 14.21
CA GLU A 60 1.80 1.76 15.62
C GLU A 60 0.31 2.01 15.77
N THR A 61 -0.38 1.16 16.55
CA THR A 61 -1.81 1.36 16.80
C THR A 61 -2.08 2.56 17.69
N ILE A 62 -1.07 2.98 18.44
CA ILE A 62 -1.01 4.24 19.18
C ILE A 62 0.23 4.98 18.65
N PRO A 63 0.06 5.96 17.74
CA PRO A 63 1.19 6.66 17.13
C PRO A 63 2.14 7.24 18.18
N GLY A 64 3.43 6.93 18.08
CA GLY A 64 4.47 7.34 19.03
C GLY A 64 4.72 6.33 20.15
N ASP A 65 3.99 5.22 20.21
CA ASP A 65 4.26 4.09 21.11
C ASP A 65 4.71 2.84 20.31
N PRO A 66 6.03 2.56 20.25
CA PRO A 66 6.57 1.39 19.58
C PRO A 66 6.03 0.06 20.10
N GLY A 67 5.60 -0.01 21.37
CA GLY A 67 5.02 -1.22 21.96
C GLY A 67 3.65 -1.58 21.38
N SER A 68 2.98 -0.60 20.77
CA SER A 68 1.68 -0.76 20.10
C SER A 68 1.80 -1.21 18.63
N ARG A 69 3.02 -1.48 18.14
CA ARG A 69 3.22 -1.87 16.74
C ARG A 69 2.55 -3.21 16.45
N CYS A 70 1.68 -3.20 15.46
CA CYS A 70 1.04 -4.40 14.93
C CYS A 70 1.58 -4.73 13.55
N PHE A 71 1.38 -5.98 13.15
CA PHE A 71 1.91 -6.58 11.94
C PHE A 71 0.78 -7.29 11.21
N GLN A 72 0.72 -7.10 9.90
CA GLN A 72 -0.26 -7.76 9.05
C GLN A 72 0.34 -8.05 7.67
N MET A 73 0.35 -9.31 7.26
CA MET A 73 0.57 -9.67 5.88
C MET A 73 -0.69 -9.34 5.08
N PHE A 74 -0.56 -8.48 4.08
CA PHE A 74 -1.63 -8.22 3.13
C PHE A 74 -1.75 -9.43 2.18
N SER A 75 -2.73 -9.40 1.28
CA SER A 75 -2.96 -10.47 0.32
C SER A 75 -1.68 -10.89 -0.41
N PRO A 76 -1.39 -12.20 -0.50
CA PRO A 76 -0.21 -12.66 -1.21
C PRO A 76 -0.33 -12.34 -2.70
N ASP A 77 0.81 -12.28 -3.37
CA ASP A 77 0.87 -12.07 -4.83
C ASP A 77 0.26 -10.74 -5.31
N ILE A 78 0.01 -9.78 -4.42
CA ILE A 78 -0.70 -8.55 -4.78
C ILE A 78 0.18 -7.52 -5.52
N SER A 79 1.47 -7.51 -5.23
CA SER A 79 2.40 -6.50 -5.74
C SER A 79 3.36 -7.08 -6.78
N ARG A 80 3.86 -6.20 -7.64
CA ARG A 80 4.76 -6.53 -8.74
C ARG A 80 5.83 -5.45 -8.89
N LEU A 81 7.02 -5.85 -9.28
CA LEU A 81 8.10 -4.97 -9.70
C LEU A 81 8.48 -5.29 -11.14
N GLY A 82 8.34 -4.32 -12.05
CA GLY A 82 8.54 -4.49 -13.48
C GLY A 82 9.72 -3.68 -14.01
N TYR A 83 10.61 -4.33 -14.75
CA TYR A 83 11.85 -3.71 -15.22
C TYR A 83 12.38 -4.31 -16.55
N THR A 84 13.42 -3.68 -17.09
CA THR A 84 14.10 -4.12 -18.33
C THR A 84 15.17 -5.18 -18.08
N ASN A 85 15.71 -5.77 -19.15
CA ASN A 85 16.84 -6.70 -19.05
C ASN A 85 18.14 -6.10 -18.49
N THR A 86 18.28 -4.77 -18.48
CA THR A 86 19.43 -4.10 -17.86
C THR A 86 19.19 -3.77 -16.39
N GLY A 87 17.94 -3.90 -15.92
CA GLY A 87 17.56 -3.59 -14.55
C GLY A 87 16.89 -2.23 -14.35
N ARG A 88 16.42 -1.52 -15.38
CA ARG A 88 15.69 -0.25 -15.18
C ARG A 88 14.23 -0.52 -14.80
N ILE A 89 13.81 -0.02 -13.64
CA ILE A 89 12.39 -0.05 -13.21
C ILE A 89 11.55 0.90 -14.04
N TYR A 90 10.38 0.42 -14.47
CA TYR A 90 9.38 1.20 -15.22
C TYR A 90 7.96 1.09 -14.66
N SER A 91 7.69 0.11 -13.79
CA SER A 91 6.38 -0.03 -13.16
C SER A 91 6.48 -0.78 -11.84
N ILE A 92 5.70 -0.33 -10.86
CA ILE A 92 5.55 -0.94 -9.54
C ILE A 92 4.06 -1.04 -9.26
N ILE A 93 3.56 -2.25 -9.00
CA ILE A 93 2.18 -2.45 -8.53
C ILE A 93 2.23 -2.54 -7.00
N CYS A 94 1.61 -1.59 -6.32
CA CYS A 94 1.44 -1.60 -4.87
C CYS A 94 0.17 -2.38 -4.45
N PRO A 95 0.12 -2.82 -3.19
CA PRO A 95 -0.99 -3.55 -2.64
C PRO A 95 -2.23 -2.68 -2.47
N GLN A 96 -3.36 -3.36 -2.43
CA GLN A 96 -4.68 -2.82 -2.15
C GLN A 96 -5.35 -3.72 -1.08
N GLN A 97 -6.04 -3.14 -0.12
CA GLN A 97 -6.64 -3.87 1.00
C GLN A 97 -7.92 -3.19 1.48
N GLY A 98 -8.92 -3.96 1.91
CA GLY A 98 -10.08 -3.41 2.61
C GLY A 98 -9.91 -3.41 4.14
N ALA A 99 -10.66 -2.56 4.83
CA ALA A 99 -10.92 -2.70 6.27
C ALA A 99 -12.42 -2.57 6.55
N CYS A 100 -12.90 -3.34 7.52
CA CYS A 100 -14.32 -3.37 7.89
C CYS A 100 -14.59 -2.56 9.15
N SER A 101 -15.54 -1.63 9.06
CA SER A 101 -16.17 -1.03 10.23
C SER A 101 -17.42 -1.85 10.59
N PRO A 102 -17.62 -2.20 11.87
CA PRO A 102 -18.85 -2.84 12.32
C PRO A 102 -20.11 -2.02 12.02
N SER A 103 -19.99 -0.68 12.03
CA SER A 103 -21.14 0.23 11.92
C SER A 103 -21.44 0.69 10.49
N LEU A 104 -20.42 0.82 9.64
CA LEU A 104 -20.55 1.33 8.27
C LEU A 104 -20.43 0.24 7.20
N GLY A 105 -20.14 -0.99 7.61
CA GLY A 105 -19.67 -2.00 6.68
C GLY A 105 -18.24 -1.70 6.26
N CYS A 106 -17.84 -2.19 5.11
CA CYS A 106 -16.43 -2.24 4.79
C CYS A 106 -16.03 -1.24 3.73
N MET A 107 -14.83 -0.71 3.93
CA MET A 107 -14.21 0.28 3.09
C MET A 107 -12.99 -0.33 2.44
N ASN A 108 -12.78 0.07 1.21
CA ASN A 108 -11.65 -0.29 0.41
C ASN A 108 -10.55 0.74 0.59
N VAL A 109 -9.31 0.28 0.72
CA VAL A 109 -8.10 1.10 0.68
C VAL A 109 -7.25 0.66 -0.50
N GLU A 110 -6.88 1.61 -1.34
CA GLU A 110 -5.90 1.39 -2.37
C GLU A 110 -4.70 2.30 -2.14
N VAL A 111 -3.51 1.71 -2.29
CA VAL A 111 -2.27 2.44 -2.44
C VAL A 111 -1.94 2.49 -3.93
N THR A 112 -2.22 3.62 -4.58
CA THR A 112 -1.89 3.80 -6.00
C THR A 112 -0.49 4.40 -6.13
N VAL A 113 0.44 3.68 -6.77
CA VAL A 113 1.71 4.29 -7.22
C VAL A 113 1.40 5.24 -8.37
N THR A 114 1.73 6.52 -8.18
CA THR A 114 1.54 7.58 -9.18
C THR A 114 2.82 7.91 -9.94
N GLY A 115 3.97 7.56 -9.37
CA GLY A 115 5.27 7.82 -9.96
C GLY A 115 6.30 6.83 -9.45
N GLN A 116 7.25 6.46 -10.31
CA GLN A 116 8.36 5.61 -9.94
C GLN A 116 9.67 6.00 -10.65
N ARG A 117 10.77 5.57 -10.05
CA ARG A 117 12.08 5.42 -10.70
C ARG A 117 12.91 4.42 -9.91
N GLY A 118 13.84 3.74 -10.57
CA GLY A 118 14.83 2.93 -9.86
C GLY A 118 15.54 1.91 -10.71
N TRP A 119 16.14 0.94 -10.03
CA TRP A 119 16.88 -0.15 -10.63
C TRP A 119 16.77 -1.46 -9.85
N VAL A 120 16.98 -2.58 -10.55
CA VAL A 120 17.09 -3.94 -10.02
C VAL A 120 18.41 -4.55 -10.49
N ASP A 121 19.05 -5.33 -9.63
CA ASP A 121 20.16 -6.21 -9.95
C ASP A 121 19.85 -7.63 -9.48
N GLU A 122 19.50 -8.50 -10.42
CA GLU A 122 19.16 -9.90 -10.16
C GLU A 122 20.36 -10.72 -9.71
N THR A 123 21.58 -10.37 -10.15
CA THR A 123 22.81 -11.11 -9.83
C THR A 123 23.12 -10.97 -8.34
N ASN A 124 23.06 -9.74 -7.84
CA ASN A 124 23.33 -9.44 -6.43
C ASN A 124 22.06 -9.49 -5.56
N ARG A 125 20.88 -9.70 -6.16
CA ARG A 125 19.56 -9.71 -5.49
C ARG A 125 19.29 -8.41 -4.73
N THR A 126 19.68 -7.30 -5.33
CA THR A 126 19.49 -5.94 -4.77
C THR A 126 18.69 -5.09 -5.72
N PHE A 127 18.08 -4.03 -5.21
CA PHE A 127 17.34 -3.05 -5.98
C PHE A 127 17.22 -1.76 -5.18
N ALA A 128 16.92 -0.66 -5.85
CA ALA A 128 16.53 0.58 -5.18
C ALA A 128 15.48 1.30 -6.04
N ALA A 129 14.49 1.89 -5.39
CA ALA A 129 13.48 2.67 -6.07
C ALA A 129 13.13 3.93 -5.28
N ASP A 130 12.57 4.91 -5.98
CA ASP A 130 11.78 5.97 -5.38
C ASP A 130 10.37 5.85 -5.97
N MET A 131 9.37 6.15 -5.14
CA MET A 131 7.98 6.17 -5.59
C MET A 131 7.21 7.32 -4.95
N THR A 132 6.12 7.69 -5.62
CA THR A 132 5.06 8.53 -5.07
C THR A 132 3.78 7.71 -5.01
N VAL A 133 3.01 7.88 -3.94
CA VAL A 133 1.77 7.15 -3.71
C VAL A 133 0.64 8.11 -3.36
N GLU A 134 -0.55 7.78 -3.83
CA GLU A 134 -1.80 8.35 -3.34
C GLU A 134 -2.62 7.24 -2.66
N GLY A 135 -3.01 7.46 -1.40
CA GLY A 135 -3.96 6.60 -0.72
C GLY A 135 -5.39 6.95 -1.14
N LYS A 136 -6.21 5.96 -1.47
CA LYS A 136 -7.62 6.15 -1.86
C LYS A 136 -8.52 5.26 -1.04
N ILE A 137 -9.60 5.83 -0.52
CA ILE A 137 -10.56 5.12 0.31
C ILE A 137 -11.99 5.35 -0.20
N TRP A 138 -12.74 4.27 -0.38
CA TRP A 138 -14.15 4.31 -0.79
C TRP A 138 -14.94 3.16 -0.18
N PHE A 139 -16.26 3.27 -0.17
CA PHE A 139 -17.13 2.20 0.32
C PHE A 139 -17.14 1.02 -0.64
N SER A 140 -17.13 -0.19 -0.07
CA SER A 140 -17.30 -1.44 -0.84
C SER A 140 -18.78 -1.73 -1.10
N PRO A 141 -19.12 -2.59 -2.07
CA PRO A 141 -20.52 -2.88 -2.39
C PRO A 141 -21.42 -3.38 -1.24
N SER A 142 -20.88 -4.06 -0.25
CA SER A 142 -21.54 -4.54 0.98
C SER A 142 -21.95 -3.38 1.86
N ALA A 143 -21.11 -2.34 1.96
CA ALA A 143 -21.47 -1.12 2.66
C ALA A 143 -22.67 -0.44 1.99
N HIS A 144 -22.90 -0.67 0.69
CA HIS A 144 -24.10 -0.16 0.01
C HIS A 144 -25.37 -0.80 0.55
N GLN A 145 -25.34 -1.95 1.22
CA GLN A 145 -26.52 -2.55 1.85
C GLN A 145 -26.81 -1.99 3.24
N ASN A 146 -25.86 -1.27 3.85
CA ASN A 146 -26.03 -0.69 5.17
C ASN A 146 -27.07 0.47 5.11
N PRO A 147 -28.15 0.43 5.93
CA PRO A 147 -29.19 1.46 5.89
C PRO A 147 -28.69 2.88 6.17
N LEU A 148 -27.70 3.03 7.06
CA LEU A 148 -27.10 4.33 7.35
C LEU A 148 -26.33 4.85 6.15
N VAL A 149 -25.52 4.01 5.52
CA VAL A 149 -24.75 4.39 4.33
C VAL A 149 -25.68 4.77 3.18
N LYS A 150 -26.78 4.03 2.95
CA LYS A 150 -27.84 4.41 1.99
C LYS A 150 -28.45 5.77 2.30
N PHE A 151 -28.74 6.05 3.57
CA PHE A 151 -29.30 7.34 4.00
C PHE A 151 -28.33 8.50 3.75
N LEU A 152 -27.06 8.34 4.12
CA LEU A 152 -26.02 9.35 3.90
C LEU A 152 -25.81 9.60 2.41
N TRP A 153 -25.78 8.53 1.60
CA TRP A 153 -25.69 8.65 0.16
C TRP A 153 -26.84 9.47 -0.42
N LYS A 154 -28.09 9.13 -0.06
CA LYS A 154 -29.25 9.87 -0.53
C LYS A 154 -29.17 11.36 -0.19
N LYS A 155 -28.74 11.72 1.02
CA LYS A 155 -28.53 13.12 1.42
C LYS A 155 -27.51 13.82 0.51
N PHE A 156 -26.39 13.18 0.20
CA PHE A 156 -25.36 13.75 -0.67
C PHE A 156 -25.86 13.91 -2.11
N GLU A 157 -26.56 12.90 -2.63
CA GLU A 157 -27.17 12.94 -3.96
C GLU A 157 -28.21 14.07 -4.07
N ASP A 158 -29.12 14.18 -3.10
CA ASP A 158 -30.16 15.23 -3.05
C ASP A 158 -29.54 16.65 -3.00
N ASN A 159 -28.29 16.79 -2.51
CA ASN A 159 -27.52 18.05 -2.45
C ASN A 159 -26.46 18.18 -3.57
N GLN A 160 -26.41 17.25 -4.54
CA GLN A 160 -25.44 17.23 -5.64
C GLN A 160 -23.96 17.20 -5.19
N LEU A 161 -23.69 16.57 -4.04
CA LEU A 161 -22.36 16.43 -3.48
C LEU A 161 -21.73 15.07 -3.85
N PRO A 162 -20.41 15.00 -4.10
CA PRO A 162 -19.73 13.75 -4.37
C PRO A 162 -19.72 12.86 -3.12
N PHE A 163 -20.08 11.59 -3.28
CA PHE A 163 -20.02 10.58 -2.23
C PHE A 163 -18.99 9.51 -2.60
N PRO A 164 -18.12 9.04 -1.67
CA PRO A 164 -17.05 8.08 -1.96
C PRO A 164 -17.56 6.64 -2.12
N PHE A 165 -18.47 6.42 -3.07
CA PHE A 165 -18.98 5.10 -3.49
C PHE A 165 -18.21 4.48 -4.64
N ILE A 166 -17.53 5.31 -5.41
CA ILE A 166 -16.69 4.88 -6.51
C ILE A 166 -15.32 5.50 -6.33
N LYS A 167 -14.31 4.82 -6.84
CA LYS A 167 -12.92 5.27 -6.80
C LYS A 167 -12.71 6.70 -7.33
N LYS A 168 -13.52 7.15 -8.29
CA LYS A 168 -13.50 8.53 -8.82
C LYS A 168 -13.76 9.59 -7.73
N HIS A 169 -14.55 9.24 -6.72
CA HIS A 169 -14.92 10.11 -5.60
C HIS A 169 -14.28 9.67 -4.28
N ALA A 170 -13.26 8.81 -4.35
CA ALA A 170 -12.59 8.30 -3.16
C ALA A 170 -12.01 9.43 -2.31
N ILE A 171 -12.03 9.19 -1.00
CA ILE A 171 -11.29 9.98 -0.03
C ILE A 171 -9.81 9.80 -0.32
N LYS A 172 -9.10 10.91 -0.51
CA LYS A 172 -7.67 10.90 -0.83
C LYS A 172 -6.87 11.17 0.42
N VAL A 173 -5.92 10.30 0.72
CA VAL A 173 -4.97 10.47 1.83
C VAL A 173 -3.61 10.82 1.24
N THR A 174 -3.06 11.95 1.68
CA THR A 174 -1.72 12.37 1.27
C THR A 174 -0.66 11.49 1.92
N THR A 175 0.45 11.26 1.23
CA THR A 175 1.59 10.49 1.75
C THR A 175 2.88 11.23 1.48
N HIS A 176 3.89 10.95 2.30
CA HIS A 176 5.17 11.62 2.20
C HIS A 176 6.29 10.75 2.76
N LYS A 177 7.53 11.18 2.51
CA LYS A 177 8.71 10.61 3.13
C LYS A 177 8.66 10.79 4.64
N VAL A 178 9.00 9.73 5.37
CA VAL A 178 9.07 9.75 6.84
C VAL A 178 9.94 10.92 7.30
N ASN A 179 9.44 11.70 8.25
CA ASN A 179 10.06 12.91 8.80
C ASN A 179 10.27 14.07 7.81
N ALA A 180 9.64 14.05 6.62
CA ALA A 180 9.67 15.15 5.64
C ALA A 180 8.30 15.31 4.95
N PRO A 181 7.30 15.93 5.62
CA PRO A 181 5.92 16.08 5.12
C PRO A 181 5.78 16.77 3.76
N GLU A 182 6.72 17.63 3.42
CA GLU A 182 6.80 18.36 2.15
C GLU A 182 7.38 17.53 1.00
N GLN A 183 7.90 16.33 1.27
CA GLN A 183 8.54 15.48 0.29
C GLN A 183 7.63 14.28 -0.07
N PRO A 184 6.89 14.32 -1.18
CA PRO A 184 5.97 13.24 -1.58
C PRO A 184 6.69 11.98 -2.08
N VAL A 185 7.99 12.08 -2.36
CA VAL A 185 8.82 10.98 -2.87
C VAL A 185 9.48 10.25 -1.71
N PHE A 186 9.19 8.96 -1.55
CA PHE A 186 9.85 8.13 -0.54
C PHE A 186 10.60 6.95 -1.19
N PRO A 187 11.76 6.59 -0.60
CA PRO A 187 12.62 5.56 -1.16
C PRO A 187 12.17 4.15 -0.74
N VAL A 188 12.50 3.18 -1.59
CA VAL A 188 12.44 1.75 -1.33
C VAL A 188 13.86 1.21 -1.36
N HIS A 189 14.24 0.51 -0.30
CA HIS A 189 15.57 -0.01 -0.10
C HIS A 189 15.57 -1.54 -0.08
N THR A 190 16.70 -2.15 -0.43
CA THR A 190 16.95 -3.57 -0.23
C THR A 190 17.15 -3.85 1.25
N GLY A 191 16.70 -5.02 1.69
CA GLY A 191 16.79 -5.46 3.07
C GLY A 191 15.48 -5.24 3.82
N GLU A 192 15.41 -5.80 5.00
CA GLU A 192 14.34 -5.54 5.96
C GLU A 192 14.53 -4.16 6.62
N SER A 193 13.44 -3.56 7.09
CA SER A 193 13.53 -2.38 7.95
C SER A 193 14.35 -2.70 9.20
N THR A 194 15.18 -1.74 9.62
CA THR A 194 16.01 -1.83 10.82
C THR A 194 15.48 -0.93 11.95
N ASP A 195 14.36 -0.24 11.73
CA ASP A 195 13.81 0.75 12.66
C ASP A 195 13.18 0.08 13.89
N PHE A 196 12.81 -1.19 13.78
CA PHE A 196 12.23 -1.98 14.85
C PHE A 196 12.56 -3.47 14.66
N LYS A 197 12.31 -4.25 15.71
CA LYS A 197 12.45 -5.71 15.64
C LYS A 197 11.27 -6.31 14.89
N ILE A 198 11.56 -7.14 13.89
CA ILE A 198 10.54 -7.86 13.13
C ILE A 198 10.27 -9.22 13.81
N PRO A 199 9.01 -9.59 14.07
CA PRO A 199 8.68 -10.87 14.66
C PRO A 199 8.87 -12.00 13.64
N GLY A 200 9.24 -13.20 14.10
CA GLY A 200 9.56 -14.32 13.21
C GLY A 200 8.42 -14.74 12.28
N PHE A 201 7.16 -14.52 12.68
CA PHE A 201 5.99 -14.81 11.83
C PHE A 201 5.82 -13.85 10.65
N ALA A 202 6.50 -12.71 10.66
CA ALA A 202 6.48 -11.69 9.62
C ALA A 202 7.82 -11.65 8.87
N THR A 203 8.56 -12.76 8.87
CA THR A 203 9.81 -12.92 8.11
C THR A 203 9.68 -14.09 7.15
N HIS A 204 10.30 -13.96 5.98
CA HIS A 204 10.20 -14.94 4.90
C HIS A 204 11.59 -15.30 4.36
N PRO A 205 12.39 -16.09 5.12
CA PRO A 205 13.75 -16.44 4.73
C PRO A 205 13.84 -17.24 3.42
N GLN A 206 12.73 -17.84 2.99
CA GLN A 206 12.60 -18.53 1.71
C GLN A 206 12.49 -17.60 0.49
N ALA A 207 12.31 -16.30 0.70
CA ALA A 207 12.17 -15.34 -0.39
C ALA A 207 13.47 -15.16 -1.17
N TRP A 208 13.34 -14.73 -2.42
CA TRP A 208 14.49 -14.43 -3.26
C TRP A 208 15.25 -13.19 -2.80
N ALA A 209 14.49 -12.13 -2.51
CA ALA A 209 14.96 -10.85 -2.05
C ALA A 209 13.90 -10.20 -1.16
N VAL A 210 14.30 -9.19 -0.40
CA VAL A 210 13.42 -8.36 0.41
C VAL A 210 13.77 -6.89 0.19
N GLY A 211 12.75 -6.04 0.21
CA GLY A 211 12.99 -4.62 0.42
C GLY A 211 12.00 -4.01 1.39
N ASN A 212 12.31 -2.80 1.81
CA ASN A 212 11.54 -2.07 2.78
C ASN A 212 11.30 -0.63 2.35
N LEU A 213 10.20 -0.08 2.86
CA LEU A 213 9.88 1.34 2.77
C LEU A 213 9.08 1.78 3.99
N GLY A 214 9.25 3.04 4.35
CA GLY A 214 8.42 3.73 5.32
C GLY A 214 7.64 4.84 4.63
N VAL A 215 6.35 4.93 4.92
CA VAL A 215 5.46 5.95 4.36
C VAL A 215 4.86 6.75 5.51
N GLY A 216 5.12 8.05 5.53
CA GLY A 216 4.44 8.98 6.41
C GLY A 216 3.02 9.23 5.89
N ILE A 217 2.04 9.09 6.77
CA ILE A 217 0.64 9.34 6.45
C ILE A 217 0.33 10.81 6.75
N GLY A 218 -0.16 11.53 5.74
CA GLY A 218 -0.58 12.91 5.85
C GLY A 218 -2.09 13.06 6.09
N PRO A 219 -2.62 14.30 6.07
CA PRO A 219 -4.05 14.55 6.19
C PRO A 219 -4.84 14.08 4.96
N VAL A 220 -6.16 14.05 5.11
CA VAL A 220 -7.09 13.93 3.98
C VAL A 220 -6.90 15.14 3.07
N ALA A 221 -6.80 14.89 1.77
CA ALA A 221 -6.73 15.97 0.79
C ALA A 221 -8.09 16.69 0.74
N PRO A 222 -8.11 18.03 0.88
CA PRO A 222 -9.36 18.77 0.84
C PRO A 222 -9.98 18.73 -0.55
N THR A 223 -11.31 18.79 -0.57
CA THR A 223 -12.15 19.06 -1.73
C THR A 223 -12.69 20.49 -1.67
N ASP A 224 -13.35 20.93 -2.74
CA ASP A 224 -13.99 22.25 -2.80
C ASP A 224 -15.27 22.37 -1.92
N SER A 225 -15.76 21.27 -1.34
CA SER A 225 -16.95 21.28 -0.45
C SER A 225 -16.56 21.07 1.02
N PRO A 226 -16.85 22.05 1.90
CA PRO A 226 -16.66 21.90 3.35
C PRO A 226 -17.43 20.72 3.96
N GLU A 227 -18.62 20.42 3.45
CA GLU A 227 -19.48 19.33 3.90
C GLU A 227 -18.85 17.97 3.56
N VAL A 228 -18.34 17.83 2.33
CA VAL A 228 -17.61 16.62 1.89
C VAL A 228 -16.32 16.47 2.69
N ASN A 229 -15.60 17.56 2.97
CA ASN A 229 -14.38 17.51 3.78
C ASN A 229 -14.68 17.02 5.20
N ARG A 230 -15.70 17.57 5.86
CA ARG A 230 -16.13 17.12 7.19
C ARG A 230 -16.56 15.65 7.20
N PHE A 231 -17.27 15.23 6.16
CA PHE A 231 -17.67 13.85 6.00
C PHE A 231 -16.46 12.92 5.83
N ASN A 232 -15.53 13.27 4.94
CA ASN A 232 -14.34 12.49 4.68
C ASN A 232 -13.49 12.30 5.95
N GLU A 233 -13.31 13.35 6.75
CA GLU A 233 -12.61 13.26 8.04
C GLU A 233 -13.30 12.30 9.00
N LEU A 234 -14.64 12.35 9.12
CA LEU A 234 -15.39 11.44 9.99
C LEU A 234 -15.32 9.98 9.51
N ILE A 235 -15.34 9.74 8.20
CA ILE A 235 -15.13 8.40 7.65
C ILE A 235 -13.71 7.91 7.94
N MET A 236 -12.70 8.79 7.82
CA MET A 236 -11.33 8.45 8.17
C MET A 236 -11.15 8.13 9.65
N ASP A 237 -11.83 8.85 10.54
CA ASP A 237 -11.82 8.55 11.98
C ASP A 237 -12.37 7.14 12.24
N VAL A 238 -13.51 6.78 11.65
CA VAL A 238 -14.09 5.44 11.77
C VAL A 238 -13.16 4.37 11.19
N PHE A 239 -12.56 4.63 10.02
CA PHE A 239 -11.57 3.75 9.41
C PHE A 239 -10.37 3.52 10.34
N ASN A 240 -9.84 4.58 10.93
CA ASN A 240 -8.68 4.52 11.80
C ASN A 240 -9.00 3.81 13.12
N ILE A 241 -10.19 3.97 13.67
CA ILE A 241 -10.63 3.18 14.82
C ILE A 241 -10.60 1.67 14.49
N ALA A 242 -11.17 1.29 13.34
CA ALA A 242 -11.26 -0.11 12.93
C ALA A 242 -9.90 -0.74 12.59
N SER A 243 -8.99 0.04 12.00
CA SER A 243 -7.66 -0.40 11.55
C SER A 243 -6.55 -0.18 12.58
N GLY A 244 -6.86 0.35 13.77
CA GLY A 244 -5.84 0.71 14.76
C GLY A 244 -4.92 1.81 14.25
N ASN A 245 -5.47 2.94 13.81
CA ASN A 245 -4.77 4.14 13.36
C ASN A 245 -3.80 3.95 12.18
N MET A 246 -4.00 2.90 11.35
CA MET A 246 -3.12 2.60 10.21
C MET A 246 -2.93 3.79 9.26
N LEU A 247 -3.99 4.56 9.00
CA LEU A 247 -3.99 5.71 8.10
C LEU A 247 -4.21 7.03 8.87
N LYS A 248 -3.85 7.06 10.15
CA LYS A 248 -3.92 8.29 10.95
C LYS A 248 -2.79 9.21 10.54
N SER A 249 -3.13 10.48 10.26
CA SER A 249 -2.14 11.51 9.95
C SER A 249 -1.06 11.58 11.04
N GLY A 250 0.21 11.62 10.63
CA GLY A 250 1.38 11.56 11.50
C GLY A 250 1.87 10.15 11.83
N ASN A 251 1.13 9.09 11.48
CA ASN A 251 1.62 7.71 11.63
C ASN A 251 2.59 7.34 10.50
N VAL A 252 3.36 6.28 10.71
CA VAL A 252 4.26 5.69 9.71
C VAL A 252 3.83 4.26 9.41
N LEU A 253 3.42 4.02 8.17
CA LEU A 253 3.17 2.69 7.65
C LEU A 253 4.49 2.14 7.09
N THR A 254 5.01 1.09 7.72
CA THR A 254 6.27 0.44 7.31
C THR A 254 5.99 -0.89 6.64
N TRP A 255 6.70 -1.14 5.55
CA TRP A 255 6.49 -2.27 4.67
C TRP A 255 7.79 -3.03 4.58
N ASN A 256 7.71 -4.35 4.73
CA ASN A 256 8.72 -5.26 4.22
C ASN A 256 8.04 -6.11 3.14
N VAL A 257 8.63 -6.16 1.95
CA VAL A 257 8.06 -6.86 0.80
C VAL A 257 9.04 -7.91 0.33
N TRP A 258 8.61 -9.17 0.36
CA TRP A 258 9.43 -10.32 -0.02
C TRP A 258 9.05 -10.82 -1.40
N PHE A 259 10.07 -10.89 -2.26
CA PHE A 259 9.92 -11.15 -3.68
C PHE A 259 10.15 -12.63 -4.01
N THR A 260 9.48 -13.11 -5.04
CA THR A 260 9.87 -14.32 -5.76
C THR A 260 11.15 -14.08 -6.56
N ALA A 261 11.71 -15.18 -7.06
CA ALA A 261 12.70 -15.13 -8.13
C ALA A 261 12.16 -14.33 -9.34
N PRO A 262 13.04 -13.70 -10.12
CA PRO A 262 12.64 -12.98 -11.32
C PRO A 262 12.01 -13.90 -12.36
N GLU A 263 11.05 -13.36 -13.10
CA GLU A 263 10.36 -14.02 -14.20
C GLU A 263 10.42 -13.12 -15.45
N LEU A 264 10.26 -13.71 -16.64
CA LEU A 264 9.98 -12.90 -17.83
C LEU A 264 8.59 -12.29 -17.68
N VAL A 265 8.43 -11.04 -18.13
CA VAL A 265 7.12 -10.41 -18.10
C VAL A 265 6.22 -11.03 -19.16
N ASP A 266 5.03 -11.43 -18.77
CA ASP A 266 3.89 -11.59 -19.66
C ASP A 266 3.06 -10.31 -19.53
N THR A 267 3.01 -9.50 -20.59
CA THR A 267 2.32 -8.21 -20.54
C THR A 267 0.82 -8.35 -20.36
N GLN A 268 0.23 -9.44 -20.86
CA GLN A 268 -1.20 -9.68 -20.66
C GLN A 268 -1.46 -10.08 -19.20
N GLU A 269 -0.65 -10.97 -18.62
CA GLU A 269 -0.76 -11.29 -17.19
C GLU A 269 -0.56 -10.06 -16.32
N TRP A 270 0.39 -9.19 -16.65
CA TRP A 270 0.62 -7.95 -15.91
C TRP A 270 -0.60 -7.02 -15.95
N GLU A 271 -1.18 -6.81 -17.14
CA GLU A 271 -2.36 -5.97 -17.33
C GLU A 271 -3.59 -6.56 -16.63
N ASP A 272 -3.82 -7.87 -16.79
CA ASP A 272 -4.90 -8.61 -16.15
C ASP A 272 -4.74 -8.57 -14.63
N HIS A 273 -3.52 -8.69 -14.11
CA HIS A 273 -3.23 -8.59 -12.68
C HIS A 273 -3.57 -7.19 -12.15
N ALA A 274 -3.09 -6.15 -12.82
CA ALA A 274 -3.38 -4.76 -12.44
C ALA A 274 -4.88 -4.45 -12.50
N LEU A 275 -5.59 -4.98 -13.51
CA LEU A 275 -7.03 -4.84 -13.65
C LEU A 275 -7.78 -5.62 -12.58
N LYS A 276 -7.40 -6.88 -12.34
CA LYS A 276 -7.98 -7.75 -11.32
C LYS A 276 -7.95 -7.08 -9.96
N TRP A 277 -6.83 -6.46 -9.57
CA TRP A 277 -6.78 -5.75 -8.29
C TRP A 277 -7.66 -4.51 -8.28
N ARG A 278 -7.63 -3.72 -9.36
CA ARG A 278 -8.49 -2.56 -9.54
C ARG A 278 -10.00 -2.89 -9.43
N GLU A 279 -10.42 -4.06 -9.89
CA GLU A 279 -11.82 -4.51 -9.89
C GLU A 279 -12.20 -5.38 -8.69
N SER A 280 -11.28 -6.20 -8.15
CA SER A 280 -11.57 -7.15 -7.06
C SER A 280 -12.00 -6.50 -5.75
N ILE A 281 -11.60 -5.26 -5.58
CA ILE A 281 -11.98 -4.43 -4.44
C ILE A 281 -13.46 -4.01 -4.52
N ASP A 282 -14.10 -4.14 -5.67
CA ASP A 282 -15.55 -4.05 -5.83
C ASP A 282 -16.27 -5.39 -5.48
N ALA A 283 -15.62 -6.34 -4.79
CA ALA A 283 -16.21 -7.63 -4.40
C ALA A 283 -16.18 -7.91 -2.87
N ASP A 284 -16.32 -6.87 -2.05
CA ASP A 284 -16.48 -7.00 -0.59
C ASP A 284 -15.33 -7.73 0.12
N HIS A 285 -14.11 -7.25 -0.15
CA HIS A 285 -12.85 -7.62 0.53
C HIS A 285 -12.44 -9.07 0.29
N GLY A 286 -13.11 -9.75 -0.64
CA GLY A 286 -12.56 -10.94 -1.27
C GLY A 286 -11.25 -10.58 -1.94
N SER A 287 -10.15 -10.81 -1.25
CA SER A 287 -8.85 -10.72 -1.90
C SER A 287 -8.79 -11.82 -2.96
N PRO A 288 -8.57 -11.46 -4.23
CA PRO A 288 -8.56 -12.40 -5.35
C PRO A 288 -7.45 -13.46 -5.26
N THR A 289 -6.52 -13.33 -4.31
CA THR A 289 -5.38 -14.22 -4.09
C THR A 289 -5.32 -14.78 -2.66
N GLY A 290 -6.31 -14.49 -1.80
CA GLY A 290 -6.41 -14.98 -0.43
C GLY A 290 -6.34 -13.87 0.63
N PRO A 291 -6.89 -14.10 1.84
CA PRO A 291 -7.29 -13.04 2.79
C PRO A 291 -6.16 -12.27 3.47
N GLY A 292 -4.88 -12.53 3.13
CA GLY A 292 -3.76 -12.08 3.94
C GLY A 292 -3.77 -12.75 5.32
N THR A 293 -3.36 -12.02 6.35
CA THR A 293 -3.39 -12.46 7.75
C THR A 293 -4.18 -11.50 8.63
N GLU A 294 -4.61 -11.96 9.81
CA GLU A 294 -5.12 -11.08 10.85
C GLU A 294 -3.99 -10.19 11.40
N ALA A 295 -4.28 -8.91 11.62
CA ALA A 295 -3.34 -8.01 12.29
C ALA A 295 -3.06 -8.52 13.71
N ARG A 296 -1.79 -8.51 14.12
CA ARG A 296 -1.34 -9.02 15.43
C ARG A 296 -0.12 -8.27 15.95
N PHE A 297 0.00 -8.19 17.27
CA PHE A 297 1.16 -7.58 17.94
C PHE A 297 2.39 -8.48 17.85
N PHE A 298 3.53 -7.96 18.30
CA PHE A 298 4.83 -8.65 18.25
C PHE A 298 4.80 -10.05 18.91
N ASP A 299 4.03 -10.22 19.97
CA ASP A 299 3.86 -11.49 20.70
C ASP A 299 2.89 -12.47 20.02
N GLY A 300 2.28 -12.07 18.90
CA GLY A 300 1.29 -12.84 18.16
C GLY A 300 -0.16 -12.64 18.63
N THR A 301 -0.39 -11.82 19.65
CA THR A 301 -1.74 -11.49 20.13
C THR A 301 -2.52 -10.76 19.01
N PRO A 302 -3.70 -11.24 18.61
CA PRO A 302 -4.49 -10.57 17.58
C PRO A 302 -4.88 -9.15 17.98
N PHE A 303 -4.75 -8.21 17.04
CA PHE A 303 -5.27 -6.86 17.21
C PHE A 303 -6.80 -6.89 17.23
N LYS A 304 -7.37 -6.20 18.22
CA LYS A 304 -8.80 -5.94 18.30
C LYS A 304 -8.98 -4.49 18.72
N PRO A 305 -9.84 -3.71 18.03
CA PRO A 305 -10.20 -2.39 18.52
C PRO A 305 -10.68 -2.47 19.97
N ALA A 306 -10.17 -1.59 20.84
CA ALA A 306 -10.60 -1.50 22.22
C ALA A 306 -12.10 -1.14 22.29
N LYS A 307 -12.79 -1.56 23.35
CA LYS A 307 -14.25 -1.31 23.47
C LYS A 307 -14.57 0.17 23.52
N GLU A 308 -13.70 0.96 24.11
CA GLU A 308 -13.79 2.41 24.23
C GLU A 308 -13.72 3.09 22.85
N LEU A 309 -12.99 2.49 21.90
CA LEU A 309 -12.95 2.98 20.52
C LEU A 309 -14.26 2.69 19.77
N LEU A 310 -15.01 1.64 20.16
CA LEU A 310 -16.35 1.38 19.61
C LEU A 310 -17.35 2.45 20.07
N GLU A 311 -17.22 2.96 21.31
CA GLU A 311 -18.03 4.10 21.77
C GLU A 311 -17.70 5.38 21.01
N GLU A 312 -16.42 5.63 20.76
CA GLU A 312 -15.97 6.73 19.90
C GLU A 312 -16.52 6.59 18.47
N GLU A 313 -16.47 5.38 17.89
CA GLU A 313 -17.05 5.08 16.58
C GLU A 313 -18.54 5.43 16.54
N LEU A 314 -19.31 5.04 17.56
CA LEU A 314 -20.74 5.36 17.64
C LEU A 314 -21.01 6.86 17.68
N GLU A 315 -20.16 7.64 18.35
CA GLU A 315 -20.28 9.10 18.38
C GLU A 315 -19.95 9.72 17.01
N LYS A 316 -18.89 9.25 16.32
CA LYS A 316 -18.57 9.68 14.95
C LYS A 316 -19.72 9.36 13.99
N VAL A 317 -20.30 8.17 14.12
CA VAL A 317 -21.48 7.72 13.38
C VAL A 317 -22.71 8.59 13.67
N ARG A 318 -22.88 9.06 14.91
CA ARG A 318 -23.94 10.01 15.27
C ARG A 318 -23.73 11.37 14.59
N LEU A 319 -22.49 11.86 14.56
CA LEU A 319 -22.13 13.11 13.88
C LEU A 319 -22.34 13.02 12.37
N LEU A 320 -22.07 11.87 11.73
CA LEU A 320 -22.35 11.65 10.31
C LEU A 320 -23.82 11.92 9.96
N LYS A 321 -24.77 11.53 10.83
CA LYS A 321 -26.21 11.75 10.58
C LYS A 321 -26.61 13.24 10.54
N GLN A 322 -25.80 14.09 11.17
CA GLN A 322 -26.00 15.54 11.28
C GLN A 322 -25.30 16.32 10.16
N ILE A 323 -24.62 15.62 9.24
CA ILE A 323 -24.05 16.23 8.04
C ILE A 323 -25.19 16.46 7.05
N LEU A 324 -25.27 17.70 6.55
CA LEU A 324 -26.35 18.23 5.69
C LEU A 324 -27.72 18.32 6.40
#